data_AF-A0A940U3I7-F1
#
_entry.id   AF-A0A940U3I7-F1
#
_cell.length_a   1.000
_cell.length_b   1.000
_cell.length_c   1.000
_cell.angle_alpha   90.00
_cell.angle_beta   90.00
_cell.angle_gamma   90.00
#
_symmetry.space_group_name_H-M   'P 1'
#
loop_
_entity.id
_entity.type
_entity.pdbx_description
1 polymer ?
#
loop_
_entity_poly.entity_id
_entity_poly.type
_entity_poly.pdbx_seq_one_letter_code
_entity_poly.pdbx_strand_id
1 'polypeptide(L)'
;MPEIDVFQRERDRKVVTIVYSFLHAIRIFRQMENGYKAGSLKFSDLSNFVDDRGQSFLFTLKTACHDLFRQNSSSPTEREQIFDLTVGSIFHLAMKLREDLYQLEFYGPKYRDFSAKKPLKPRQKALVSKFKEVFSRANASLKEGMEEVALLMEDSFRQLKDLLEEYRENGLLLRFLLEEKKLVEDTLGEKGVERIFRFLYGGDESEPYRLAGESYFQSGFYSQAVRAFSRALEKNAGEETLKFKIYLSQGLEQFYAFNLDEALNFLAQCLSLSPQVEFLEIHRAMIRKVCQKIQEEFPGRRKDDQHRDLVRKATTLQKKLQEIPPAAPDLCRA
;
A
#
# COMPACT_ATOMS: atom_id res chain seq x y z
N MET A 1 -11.53 24.07 -4.34
CA MET A 1 -11.36 22.82 -3.56
C MET A 1 -11.06 21.54 -4.35
N PRO A 2 -11.04 21.45 -5.71
CA PRO A 2 -10.62 20.22 -6.39
C PRO A 2 -9.10 20.00 -6.44
N GLU A 3 -8.28 21.06 -6.47
CA GLU A 3 -6.80 20.93 -6.53
C GLU A 3 -6.18 20.36 -5.25
N ILE A 4 -6.72 20.71 -4.07
CA ILE A 4 -6.26 20.19 -2.77
C ILE A 4 -6.51 18.67 -2.67
N ASP A 5 -7.64 18.20 -3.20
CA ASP A 5 -8.00 16.77 -3.23
C ASP A 5 -7.10 15.97 -4.20
N VAL A 6 -6.75 16.54 -5.35
CA VAL A 6 -5.83 15.88 -6.31
C VAL A 6 -4.43 15.73 -5.73
N PHE A 7 -3.89 16.77 -5.09
CA PHE A 7 -2.55 16.72 -4.50
C PHE A 7 -2.46 15.72 -3.35
N GLN A 8 -3.47 15.70 -2.46
CA GLN A 8 -3.51 14.73 -1.36
C GLN A 8 -3.61 13.30 -1.87
N ARG A 9 -4.46 13.03 -2.88
CA ARG A 9 -4.56 11.68 -3.47
C ARG A 9 -3.26 11.21 -4.10
N GLU A 10 -2.53 12.12 -4.77
CA GLU A 10 -1.23 11.79 -5.34
C GLU A 10 -0.20 11.51 -4.24
N ARG A 11 -0.22 12.30 -3.16
CA ARG A 11 0.58 12.07 -1.96
C ARG A 11 0.30 10.68 -1.36
N ASP A 12 -0.97 10.35 -1.16
CA ASP A 12 -1.41 9.07 -0.59
C ASP A 12 -0.96 7.87 -1.43
N ARG A 13 -1.04 7.99 -2.77
CA ARG A 13 -0.53 6.98 -3.70
C ARG A 13 0.98 6.81 -3.61
N LYS A 14 1.73 7.91 -3.49
CA LYS A 14 3.19 7.86 -3.34
C LYS A 14 3.58 7.16 -2.04
N VAL A 15 2.86 7.39 -0.95
CA VAL A 15 3.06 6.66 0.33
C VAL A 15 2.88 5.16 0.11
N VAL A 16 1.81 4.73 -0.58
CA VAL A 16 1.61 3.31 -0.93
C VAL A 16 2.77 2.76 -1.75
N THR A 17 3.24 3.49 -2.76
CA THR A 17 4.40 3.10 -3.58
C THR A 17 5.67 2.92 -2.75
N ILE A 18 5.92 3.82 -1.78
CA ILE A 18 7.06 3.71 -0.85
C ILE A 18 6.95 2.43 -0.03
N VAL A 19 5.81 2.20 0.64
CA VAL A 19 5.62 1.03 1.50
C VAL A 19 5.74 -0.27 0.69
N TYR A 20 5.08 -0.34 -0.48
CA TYR A 20 5.15 -1.49 -1.36
C TYR A 20 6.58 -1.79 -1.81
N SER A 21 7.28 -0.77 -2.33
CA SER A 21 8.66 -0.93 -2.83
C SER A 21 9.62 -1.31 -1.71
N PHE A 22 9.41 -0.76 -0.51
CA PHE A 22 10.21 -1.08 0.67
C PHE A 22 10.06 -2.53 1.14
N LEU A 23 8.83 -3.04 1.24
CA LEU A 23 8.57 -4.44 1.62
C LEU A 23 9.20 -5.40 0.61
N HIS A 24 9.08 -5.10 -0.70
CA HIS A 24 9.75 -5.88 -1.73
C HIS A 24 11.28 -5.80 -1.66
N ALA A 25 11.85 -4.62 -1.45
CA ALA A 25 13.28 -4.43 -1.30
C ALA A 25 13.84 -5.24 -0.12
N ILE A 26 13.15 -5.26 1.03
CA ILE A 26 13.54 -6.11 2.17
C ILE A 26 13.50 -7.59 1.82
N ARG A 27 12.42 -8.03 1.19
CA ARG A 27 12.27 -9.45 0.83
C ARG A 27 13.41 -9.91 -0.09
N ILE A 28 13.72 -9.11 -1.11
CA ILE A 28 14.83 -9.38 -2.04
C ILE A 28 16.18 -9.34 -1.30
N PHE A 29 16.40 -8.31 -0.46
CA PHE A 29 17.63 -8.20 0.32
C PHE A 29 17.85 -9.42 1.23
N ARG A 30 16.84 -9.89 1.94
CA ARG A 30 16.96 -11.08 2.80
C ARG A 30 17.29 -12.34 2.02
N GLN A 31 16.71 -12.52 0.83
CA GLN A 31 17.06 -13.64 -0.06
C GLN A 31 18.53 -13.56 -0.48
N MET A 32 18.98 -12.35 -0.86
CA MET A 32 20.35 -12.07 -1.24
C MET A 32 21.34 -12.29 -0.08
N GLU A 33 21.00 -11.81 1.12
CA GLU A 33 21.81 -11.98 2.33
C GLU A 33 21.94 -13.47 2.72
N ASN A 34 20.86 -14.24 2.63
CA ASN A 34 20.91 -15.68 2.83
C ASN A 34 21.80 -16.38 1.79
N GLY A 35 21.69 -15.98 0.52
CA GLY A 35 22.58 -16.45 -0.54
C GLY A 35 24.05 -16.11 -0.27
N TYR A 36 24.32 -14.91 0.23
CA TYR A 36 25.67 -14.49 0.63
C TYR A 36 26.23 -15.35 1.76
N LYS A 37 25.45 -15.55 2.84
CA LYS A 37 25.83 -16.41 3.97
C LYS A 37 26.06 -17.87 3.54
N ALA A 38 25.32 -18.35 2.54
CA ALA A 38 25.48 -19.68 1.97
C ALA A 38 26.59 -19.80 0.90
N GLY A 39 27.25 -18.68 0.54
CA GLY A 39 28.25 -18.66 -0.53
C GLY A 39 27.68 -18.84 -1.95
N SER A 40 26.38 -18.64 -2.12
CA SER A 40 25.66 -18.83 -3.39
C SER A 40 25.18 -17.52 -4.03
N LEU A 41 25.55 -16.36 -3.47
CA LEU A 41 25.21 -15.04 -4.02
C LEU A 41 25.79 -14.88 -5.43
N LYS A 42 24.95 -14.41 -6.36
CA LYS A 42 25.33 -14.12 -7.75
C LYS A 42 25.08 -12.65 -8.09
N PHE A 43 25.80 -12.17 -9.11
CA PHE A 43 25.62 -10.83 -9.66
C PHE A 43 24.18 -10.54 -10.09
N SER A 44 23.46 -11.56 -10.59
CA SER A 44 22.04 -11.43 -10.93
C SER A 44 21.17 -11.07 -9.74
N ASP A 45 21.51 -11.53 -8.54
CA ASP A 45 20.73 -11.27 -7.32
C ASP A 45 20.87 -9.79 -6.93
N LEU A 46 22.10 -9.26 -6.92
CA LEU A 46 22.36 -7.84 -6.69
C LEU A 46 21.78 -6.95 -7.79
N SER A 47 21.82 -7.40 -9.05
CA SER A 47 21.23 -6.65 -10.18
C SER A 47 19.71 -6.55 -10.10
N ASN A 48 19.05 -7.58 -9.54
CA ASN A 48 17.61 -7.55 -9.27
C ASN A 48 17.28 -6.66 -8.06
N PHE A 49 18.19 -6.56 -7.08
CA PHE A 49 18.02 -5.70 -5.91
C PHE A 49 18.21 -4.22 -6.22
N VAL A 50 19.20 -3.87 -7.04
CA VAL A 50 19.54 -2.48 -7.35
C VAL A 50 19.97 -2.28 -8.80
N ASP A 51 19.46 -1.21 -9.40
CA ASP A 51 19.83 -0.77 -10.74
C ASP A 51 19.76 0.74 -10.93
N ASP A 52 20.25 1.21 -12.07
CA ASP A 52 20.27 2.60 -12.52
C ASP A 52 19.32 2.86 -13.70
N ARG A 53 18.53 1.87 -14.11
CA ARG A 53 17.58 1.90 -15.23
C ARG A 53 16.11 1.97 -14.79
N GLY A 54 15.86 1.95 -13.48
CA GLY A 54 14.53 2.01 -12.88
C GLY A 54 13.74 0.70 -12.90
N GLN A 55 14.43 -0.45 -12.86
CA GLN A 55 13.80 -1.77 -12.91
C GLN A 55 13.69 -2.44 -11.54
N SER A 56 14.49 -2.04 -10.57
CA SER A 56 14.54 -2.60 -9.22
C SER A 56 13.65 -1.84 -8.25
N PHE A 57 13.13 -2.58 -7.26
CA PHE A 57 12.33 -1.99 -6.18
C PHE A 57 13.11 -0.97 -5.34
N LEU A 58 14.43 -1.13 -5.19
CA LEU A 58 15.23 -0.16 -4.44
C LEU A 58 15.35 1.17 -5.20
N PHE A 59 15.44 1.14 -6.54
CA PHE A 59 15.37 2.36 -7.35
C PHE A 59 13.99 3.02 -7.25
N THR A 60 12.91 2.24 -7.39
CA THR A 60 11.53 2.75 -7.26
C THR A 60 11.29 3.37 -5.89
N LEU A 61 11.77 2.71 -4.83
CA LEU A 61 11.70 3.23 -3.48
C LEU A 61 12.43 4.58 -3.35
N LYS A 62 13.70 4.62 -3.76
CA LYS A 62 14.54 5.83 -3.67
C LYS A 62 13.94 6.99 -4.46
N THR A 63 13.40 6.73 -5.65
CA THR A 63 12.74 7.77 -6.46
C THR A 63 11.42 8.23 -5.86
N ALA A 64 10.59 7.32 -5.35
CA ALA A 64 9.36 7.69 -4.66
C ALA A 64 9.61 8.53 -3.41
N CYS A 65 10.63 8.20 -2.60
CA CYS A 65 11.05 9.01 -1.46
C CYS A 65 11.53 10.40 -1.90
N HIS A 66 12.42 10.49 -2.89
CA HIS A 66 12.89 11.77 -3.42
C HIS A 66 11.74 12.66 -3.91
N ASP A 67 10.81 12.08 -4.67
CA ASP A 67 9.71 12.84 -5.24
C ASP A 67 8.73 13.32 -4.16
N LEU A 68 8.41 12.46 -3.19
CA LEU A 68 7.46 12.77 -2.12
C LEU A 68 8.04 13.74 -1.08
N PHE A 69 9.28 13.51 -0.64
CA PHE A 69 9.86 14.20 0.51
C PHE A 69 10.75 15.40 0.13
N ARG A 70 11.15 15.54 -1.13
CA ARG A 70 11.97 16.68 -1.58
C ARG A 70 11.26 17.58 -2.58
N GLN A 71 10.72 17.00 -3.65
CA GLN A 71 10.17 17.80 -4.76
C GLN A 71 8.75 18.29 -4.48
N ASN A 72 7.92 17.42 -3.91
CA ASN A 72 6.51 17.68 -3.67
C ASN A 72 6.21 17.98 -2.19
N SER A 73 7.22 18.21 -1.34
CA SER A 73 6.99 18.62 0.05
C SER A 73 7.42 20.06 0.25
N SER A 74 6.47 20.93 0.61
CA SER A 74 6.77 22.32 0.98
C SER A 74 7.50 22.41 2.34
N SER A 75 7.40 21.36 3.17
CA SER A 75 8.05 21.29 4.48
C SER A 75 8.11 19.83 4.97
N PRO A 76 9.09 19.02 4.52
CA PRO A 76 9.18 17.62 4.92
C PRO A 76 9.50 17.47 6.40
N THR A 77 8.90 16.48 7.05
CA THR A 77 9.15 16.19 8.47
C THR A 77 10.57 15.66 8.65
N GLU A 78 11.11 15.76 9.87
CA GLU A 78 12.41 15.19 10.19
C GLU A 78 12.43 13.67 9.93
N ARG A 79 11.32 12.97 10.24
CA ARG A 79 11.18 11.52 9.98
C ARG A 79 11.26 11.21 8.49
N GLU A 80 10.57 11.98 7.65
CA GLU A 80 10.63 11.85 6.19
C GLU A 80 12.06 12.05 5.65
N GLN A 81 12.75 13.10 6.13
CA GLN A 81 14.11 13.42 5.70
C GLN A 81 15.11 12.33 6.09
N ILE A 82 15.05 11.83 7.33
CA ILE A 82 15.95 10.76 7.80
C ILE A 82 15.69 9.46 7.03
N PHE A 83 14.42 9.11 6.79
CA PHE A 83 14.07 7.92 6.03
C PHE A 83 14.58 8.01 4.58
N ASP A 84 14.37 9.15 3.92
CA ASP A 84 14.86 9.43 2.57
C ASP A 84 16.38 9.33 2.45
N LEU A 85 17.12 9.92 3.39
CA LEU A 85 18.58 9.83 3.45
C LEU A 85 19.08 8.40 3.69
N THR A 86 18.39 7.66 4.56
CA THR A 86 18.71 6.26 4.85
C THR A 86 18.52 5.40 3.59
N VAL A 87 17.38 5.53 2.90
CA VAL A 87 17.10 4.84 1.63
C VAL A 87 18.12 5.20 0.56
N GLY A 88 18.46 6.49 0.42
CA GLY A 88 19.48 6.94 -0.52
C GLY A 88 20.86 6.32 -0.22
N SER A 89 21.22 6.20 1.05
CA SER A 89 22.49 5.59 1.48
C SER A 89 22.53 4.10 1.15
N ILE A 90 21.46 3.37 1.45
CA ILE A 90 21.29 1.95 1.08
C ILE A 90 21.44 1.77 -0.44
N PHE A 91 20.78 2.61 -1.24
CA PHE A 91 20.88 2.57 -2.69
C PHE A 91 22.33 2.72 -3.18
N HIS A 92 23.07 3.70 -2.65
CA HIS A 92 24.45 3.92 -3.06
C HIS A 92 25.40 2.80 -2.62
N LEU A 93 25.23 2.24 -1.42
CA LEU A 93 26.00 1.09 -0.97
C LEU A 93 25.71 -0.14 -1.81
N ALA A 94 24.42 -0.41 -2.10
CA ALA A 94 24.03 -1.53 -2.95
C ALA A 94 24.62 -1.41 -4.37
N MET A 95 24.67 -0.21 -4.95
CA MET A 95 25.33 0.02 -6.23
C MET A 95 26.82 -0.33 -6.19
N LYS A 96 27.54 0.03 -5.11
CA LYS A 96 28.95 -0.36 -4.94
C LYS A 96 29.11 -1.87 -4.83
N LEU A 97 28.27 -2.52 -4.02
CA LEU A 97 28.27 -3.98 -3.87
C LEU A 97 28.07 -4.69 -5.22
N ARG A 98 27.15 -4.16 -6.04
CA ARG A 98 26.87 -4.69 -7.38
C ARG A 98 28.12 -4.67 -8.25
N GLU A 99 28.88 -3.58 -8.23
CA GLU A 99 30.13 -3.47 -8.99
C GLU A 99 31.26 -4.35 -8.43
N ASP A 100 31.37 -4.47 -7.11
CA ASP A 100 32.35 -5.38 -6.48
C ASP A 100 32.07 -6.85 -6.85
N LEU A 101 30.79 -7.26 -6.80
CA LEU A 101 30.41 -8.62 -7.19
C LEU A 101 30.58 -8.86 -8.69
N TYR A 102 30.31 -7.87 -9.53
CA TYR A 102 30.59 -7.96 -10.97
C TYR A 102 32.08 -8.26 -11.21
N GLN A 103 32.97 -7.56 -10.50
CA GLN A 103 34.40 -7.81 -10.62
C GLN A 103 34.75 -9.24 -10.21
N LEU A 104 34.28 -9.69 -9.05
CA LEU A 104 34.56 -11.01 -8.51
C LEU A 104 34.07 -12.13 -9.43
N GLU A 105 32.86 -12.00 -9.99
CA GLU A 105 32.21 -13.04 -10.80
C GLU A 105 32.75 -13.09 -12.24
N PHE A 106 32.86 -11.95 -12.93
CA PHE A 106 33.19 -11.93 -14.35
C PHE A 106 34.67 -11.72 -14.65
N TYR A 107 35.37 -10.93 -13.82
CA TYR A 107 36.80 -10.69 -14.01
C TYR A 107 37.67 -11.67 -13.21
N GLY A 108 37.25 -12.06 -12.00
CA GLY A 108 37.98 -12.98 -11.13
C GLY A 108 38.48 -14.27 -11.82
N PRO A 109 37.62 -15.02 -12.52
CA PRO A 109 38.05 -16.23 -13.24
C PRO A 109 39.12 -15.94 -14.30
N LYS A 110 38.97 -14.85 -15.07
CA LYS A 110 39.90 -14.49 -16.16
C LYS A 110 41.32 -14.27 -15.67
N TYR A 111 41.49 -13.64 -14.51
CA TYR A 111 42.83 -13.41 -13.94
C TYR A 111 43.45 -14.64 -13.30
N ARG A 112 42.64 -15.54 -12.71
CA ARG A 112 43.12 -16.84 -12.23
C ARG A 112 43.69 -17.67 -13.39
N ASP A 113 42.99 -17.67 -14.53
CA ASP A 113 43.44 -18.33 -15.76
C ASP A 113 44.78 -17.81 -16.28
N PHE A 114 45.01 -16.50 -16.24
CA PHE A 114 46.29 -15.91 -16.64
C PHE A 114 47.47 -16.38 -15.78
N SER A 115 47.21 -16.65 -14.50
CA SER A 115 48.25 -17.14 -13.57
C SER A 115 48.55 -18.63 -13.76
N ALA A 116 47.60 -19.41 -14.29
CA ALA A 116 47.68 -20.86 -14.41
C ALA A 116 48.25 -21.35 -15.75
N LYS A 117 48.03 -20.62 -16.86
CA LYS A 117 48.25 -21.16 -18.21
C LYS A 117 49.65 -20.95 -18.80
N LYS A 118 50.44 -19.96 -18.35
CA LYS A 118 51.80 -19.68 -18.89
C LYS A 118 52.71 -19.02 -17.86
N PRO A 119 54.05 -19.25 -17.91
CA PRO A 119 54.99 -18.47 -17.12
C PRO A 119 54.96 -17.00 -17.55
N LEU A 120 54.57 -16.14 -16.61
CA LEU A 120 54.43 -14.70 -16.82
C LEU A 120 55.81 -14.01 -16.83
N LYS A 121 56.00 -13.02 -17.72
CA LYS A 121 57.17 -12.12 -17.68
C LYS A 121 57.13 -11.26 -16.38
N PRO A 122 58.27 -10.74 -15.89
CA PRO A 122 58.32 -9.99 -14.62
C PRO A 122 57.31 -8.83 -14.52
N ARG A 123 57.17 -8.01 -15.58
CA ARG A 123 56.16 -6.93 -15.63
C ARG A 123 54.71 -7.45 -15.56
N GLN A 124 54.43 -8.60 -16.18
CA GLN A 124 53.12 -9.23 -16.15
C GLN A 124 52.82 -9.81 -14.76
N LYS A 125 53.83 -10.39 -14.08
CA LYS A 125 53.70 -10.84 -12.68
C LYS A 125 53.32 -9.69 -11.75
N ALA A 126 54.00 -8.54 -11.88
CA ALA A 126 53.69 -7.36 -11.08
C ALA A 126 52.24 -6.87 -11.30
N LEU A 127 51.78 -6.85 -12.56
CA LEU A 127 50.41 -6.47 -12.88
C LEU A 127 49.37 -7.46 -12.34
N VAL A 128 49.63 -8.77 -12.47
CA VAL A 128 48.77 -9.82 -11.89
C VAL A 128 48.70 -9.74 -10.37
N SER A 129 49.80 -9.38 -9.69
CA SER A 129 49.79 -9.12 -8.25
C SER A 129 48.84 -7.98 -7.88
N LYS A 130 48.88 -6.86 -8.62
CA LYS A 130 47.94 -5.74 -8.41
C LYS A 130 46.48 -6.16 -8.61
N PHE A 131 46.20 -7.03 -9.57
CA PHE A 131 44.84 -7.57 -9.74
C PHE A 131 44.40 -8.41 -8.54
N LYS A 132 45.29 -9.22 -7.94
CA LYS A 132 44.98 -9.95 -6.71
C LYS A 132 44.61 -9.01 -5.56
N GLU A 133 45.32 -7.89 -5.42
CA GLU A 133 45.00 -6.85 -4.43
C GLU A 133 43.63 -6.22 -4.69
N VAL A 134 43.27 -5.96 -5.96
CA VAL A 134 41.92 -5.49 -6.33
C VAL A 134 40.85 -6.50 -5.90
N PHE A 135 41.03 -7.80 -6.16
CA PHE A 135 40.06 -8.81 -5.72
C PHE A 135 39.96 -8.97 -4.22
N SER A 136 41.09 -8.89 -3.52
CA SER A 136 41.09 -8.93 -2.06
C SER A 136 40.29 -7.75 -1.49
N ARG A 137 40.45 -6.56 -2.07
CA ARG A 137 39.66 -5.38 -1.69
C ARG A 137 38.19 -5.51 -2.05
N ALA A 138 37.86 -6.02 -3.24
CA ALA A 138 36.47 -6.25 -3.65
C ALA A 138 35.76 -7.27 -2.73
N ASN A 139 36.44 -8.35 -2.32
CA ASN A 139 35.89 -9.30 -1.33
C ASN A 139 35.67 -8.65 0.05
N ALA A 140 36.63 -7.86 0.54
CA ALA A 140 36.48 -7.16 1.81
C ALA A 140 35.34 -6.13 1.76
N SER A 141 35.29 -5.34 0.69
CA SER A 141 34.23 -4.34 0.43
C SER A 141 32.85 -4.99 0.30
N LEU A 142 32.75 -6.13 -0.40
CA LEU A 142 31.51 -6.90 -0.48
C LEU A 142 31.02 -7.34 0.90
N LYS A 143 31.93 -7.85 1.75
CA LYS A 143 31.58 -8.26 3.12
C LYS A 143 31.10 -7.08 3.95
N GLU A 144 31.91 -6.02 4.03
CA GLU A 144 31.60 -4.83 4.84
C GLU A 144 30.30 -4.17 4.37
N GLY A 145 30.11 -4.01 3.06
CA GLY A 145 28.90 -3.41 2.52
C GLY A 145 27.66 -4.29 2.72
N MET A 146 27.75 -5.62 2.68
CA MET A 146 26.61 -6.50 3.01
C MET A 146 26.19 -6.32 4.47
N GLU A 147 27.15 -6.23 5.40
CA GLU A 147 26.89 -5.97 6.82
C GLU A 147 26.28 -4.57 7.04
N GLU A 148 26.81 -3.55 6.37
CA GLU A 148 26.32 -2.17 6.47
C GLU A 148 24.90 -2.02 5.89
N VAL A 149 24.63 -2.59 4.71
CA VAL A 149 23.29 -2.59 4.12
C VAL A 149 22.31 -3.33 5.03
N ALA A 150 22.70 -4.47 5.63
CA ALA A 150 21.83 -5.20 6.55
C ALA A 150 21.42 -4.34 7.75
N LEU A 151 22.37 -3.62 8.36
CA LEU A 151 22.09 -2.71 9.47
C LEU A 151 21.15 -1.58 9.05
N LEU A 152 21.42 -0.91 7.93
CA LEU A 152 20.59 0.19 7.44
C LEU A 152 19.19 -0.28 7.02
N MET A 153 19.04 -1.50 6.48
CA MET A 153 17.73 -2.08 6.15
C MET A 153 16.91 -2.34 7.42
N GLU A 154 17.54 -2.79 8.51
CA GLU A 154 16.87 -2.97 9.80
C GLU A 154 16.50 -1.63 10.45
N ASP A 155 17.39 -0.63 10.38
CA ASP A 155 17.11 0.74 10.86
C ASP A 155 15.99 1.41 10.09
N SER A 156 16.02 1.34 8.75
CA SER A 156 14.95 1.87 7.91
C SER A 156 13.63 1.14 8.15
N PHE A 157 13.66 -0.13 8.55
CA PHE A 157 12.44 -0.86 8.90
C PHE A 157 11.78 -0.29 10.15
N ARG A 158 12.58 0.06 11.17
CA ARG A 158 12.10 0.77 12.37
C ARG A 158 11.55 2.14 12.01
N GLN A 159 12.31 2.92 11.25
CA GLN A 159 11.89 4.26 10.81
C GLN A 159 10.62 4.23 9.96
N LEU A 160 10.43 3.21 9.11
CA LEU A 160 9.20 3.08 8.33
C LEU A 160 7.99 2.98 9.26
N LYS A 161 8.07 2.21 10.35
CA LYS A 161 6.95 2.11 11.30
C LYS A 161 6.61 3.47 11.90
N ASP A 162 7.61 4.22 12.34
CA ASP A 162 7.42 5.56 12.90
C ASP A 162 6.86 6.53 11.85
N LEU A 163 7.26 6.37 10.58
CA LEU A 163 6.73 7.14 9.47
C LEU A 163 5.26 6.81 9.17
N LEU A 164 4.85 5.54 9.28
CA LEU A 164 3.47 5.13 9.06
C LEU A 164 2.49 5.81 10.04
N GLU A 165 2.94 6.25 11.22
CA GLU A 165 2.11 7.03 12.16
C GLU A 165 1.61 8.34 11.52
N GLU A 166 2.46 9.03 10.77
CA GLU A 166 2.11 10.28 10.07
C GLU A 166 1.07 10.05 8.97
N TYR A 167 0.96 8.81 8.49
CA TYR A 167 0.11 8.41 7.38
C TYR A 167 -1.04 7.50 7.78
N ARG A 168 -1.31 7.32 9.07
CA ARG A 168 -2.34 6.38 9.52
C ARG A 168 -3.73 6.74 9.00
N GLU A 169 -4.03 8.00 8.74
CA GLU A 169 -5.33 8.41 8.15
C GLU A 169 -5.44 8.13 6.63
N ASN A 170 -4.35 7.71 5.98
CA ASN A 170 -4.34 7.37 4.56
C ASN A 170 -5.07 6.03 4.34
N GLY A 171 -6.34 6.11 3.97
CA GLY A 171 -7.15 4.92 3.69
C GLY A 171 -6.61 4.03 2.56
N LEU A 172 -5.87 4.57 1.57
CA LEU A 172 -5.24 3.76 0.52
C LEU A 172 -4.10 2.90 1.06
N LEU A 173 -3.33 3.43 2.01
CA LEU A 173 -2.29 2.67 2.71
C LEU A 173 -2.90 1.49 3.49
N LEU A 174 -4.00 1.71 4.20
CA LEU A 174 -4.66 0.66 4.97
C LEU A 174 -5.27 -0.42 4.08
N ARG A 175 -5.87 -0.02 2.94
CA ARG A 175 -6.33 -0.94 1.90
C ARG A 175 -5.19 -1.80 1.38
N PHE A 176 -4.09 -1.16 1.00
CA PHE A 176 -2.89 -1.83 0.53
C PHE A 176 -2.41 -2.89 1.53
N LEU A 177 -2.30 -2.55 2.82
CA LEU A 177 -1.85 -3.50 3.85
C LEU A 177 -2.79 -4.71 3.98
N LEU A 178 -4.10 -4.51 3.78
CA LEU A 178 -5.09 -5.59 3.81
C LEU A 178 -5.06 -6.47 2.55
N GLU A 179 -4.87 -5.86 1.37
CA GLU A 179 -4.81 -6.55 0.08
C GLU A 179 -3.50 -7.35 -0.05
N GLU A 180 -2.38 -6.74 0.32
CA GLU A 180 -1.03 -7.31 0.25
C GLU A 180 -0.63 -8.02 1.55
N LYS A 181 -1.61 -8.60 2.27
CA LYS A 181 -1.38 -9.29 3.55
C LYS A 181 -0.23 -10.30 3.47
N LYS A 182 -0.14 -11.06 2.38
CA LYS A 182 0.93 -12.05 2.19
C LYS A 182 2.32 -11.40 2.11
N LEU A 183 2.48 -10.32 1.36
CA LEU A 183 3.76 -9.59 1.26
C LEU A 183 4.17 -9.01 2.62
N VAL A 184 3.19 -8.46 3.35
CA VAL A 184 3.39 -7.93 4.71
C VAL A 184 3.83 -9.06 5.65
N GLU A 185 3.16 -10.22 5.62
CA GLU A 185 3.49 -11.37 6.48
C GLU A 185 4.82 -12.05 6.11
N ASP A 186 5.17 -12.14 4.83
CA ASP A 186 6.48 -12.62 4.38
C ASP A 186 7.63 -11.73 4.91
N THR A 187 7.33 -10.46 5.18
CA THR A 187 8.32 -9.45 5.60
C THR A 187 8.34 -9.25 7.11
N LEU A 188 7.18 -9.22 7.76
CA LEU A 188 7.04 -8.98 9.20
C LEU A 188 6.85 -10.24 10.03
N GLY A 189 6.63 -11.39 9.40
CA GLY A 189 6.14 -12.62 10.03
C GLY A 189 4.61 -12.66 10.13
N GLU A 190 4.08 -13.83 10.52
CA GLU A 190 2.65 -14.10 10.70
C GLU A 190 1.94 -12.99 11.47
N LYS A 191 0.72 -12.59 11.09
CA LYS A 191 -0.04 -11.48 11.72
C LYS A 191 0.65 -10.11 11.61
N GLY A 192 1.46 -9.91 10.56
CA GLY A 192 2.19 -8.67 10.32
C GLY A 192 1.29 -7.45 10.19
N VAL A 193 0.16 -7.59 9.48
CA VAL A 193 -0.82 -6.52 9.29
C VAL A 193 -1.44 -6.11 10.63
N GLU A 194 -1.87 -7.09 11.42
CA GLU A 194 -2.50 -6.86 12.72
C GLU A 194 -1.53 -6.21 13.72
N ARG A 195 -0.24 -6.56 13.66
CA ARG A 195 0.80 -5.87 14.45
C ARG A 195 0.99 -4.42 14.03
N ILE A 196 1.02 -4.12 12.73
CA ILE A 196 1.10 -2.74 12.23
C ILE A 196 -0.10 -1.94 12.71
N PHE A 197 -1.31 -2.49 12.57
CA PHE A 197 -2.53 -1.81 13.03
C PHE A 197 -2.53 -1.55 14.53
N ARG A 198 -2.14 -2.53 15.35
CA ARG A 198 -2.01 -2.32 16.80
C ARG A 198 -0.96 -1.26 17.15
N PHE A 199 0.13 -1.19 16.40
CA PHE A 199 1.13 -0.15 16.59
C PHE A 199 0.56 1.25 16.28
N LEU A 200 -0.13 1.40 15.15
CA LEU A 200 -0.64 2.70 14.69
C LEU A 200 -1.85 3.23 15.48
N TYR A 201 -2.72 2.34 15.95
CA TYR A 201 -4.00 2.71 16.58
C TYR A 201 -4.12 2.26 18.04
N GLY A 202 -3.09 1.61 18.59
CA GLY A 202 -3.09 1.14 19.96
C GLY A 202 -4.22 0.14 20.24
N GLY A 203 -5.13 0.52 21.14
CA GLY A 203 -6.28 -0.30 21.53
C GLY A 203 -7.47 -0.24 20.57
N ASP A 204 -7.51 0.73 19.65
CA ASP A 204 -8.60 0.84 18.68
C ASP A 204 -8.34 -0.04 17.46
N GLU A 205 -8.54 -1.35 17.62
CA GLU A 205 -8.36 -2.31 16.53
C GLU A 205 -9.46 -2.20 15.45
N SER A 206 -10.53 -1.41 15.65
CA SER A 206 -11.62 -1.22 14.68
C SER A 206 -11.28 -0.17 13.63
N GLU A 207 -10.69 0.94 14.07
CA GLU A 207 -10.39 2.12 13.27
C GLU A 207 -9.68 1.85 11.92
N PRO A 208 -8.59 1.06 11.84
CA PRO A 208 -7.92 0.82 10.56
C PRO A 208 -8.82 0.14 9.52
N TYR A 209 -9.70 -0.76 9.98
CA TYR A 209 -10.65 -1.42 9.09
C TYR A 209 -11.78 -0.47 8.68
N ARG A 210 -12.21 0.44 9.57
CA ARG A 210 -13.18 1.49 9.25
C ARG A 210 -12.65 2.43 8.19
N LEU A 211 -11.42 2.94 8.35
CA LEU A 211 -10.77 3.84 7.39
C LEU A 211 -10.52 3.17 6.03
N ALA A 212 -10.07 1.91 6.03
CA ALA A 212 -9.95 1.13 4.80
C ALA A 212 -11.30 0.94 4.10
N GLY A 213 -12.36 0.62 4.87
CA GLY A 213 -13.72 0.48 4.38
C GLY A 213 -14.25 1.75 3.73
N GLU A 214 -14.02 2.91 4.36
CA GLU A 214 -14.40 4.20 3.81
C GLU A 214 -13.65 4.49 2.50
N SER A 215 -12.36 4.18 2.43
CA SER A 215 -11.56 4.33 1.21
C SER A 215 -12.05 3.43 0.06
N TYR A 216 -12.44 2.18 0.35
CA TYR A 216 -13.08 1.31 -0.64
C TYR A 216 -14.42 1.86 -1.10
N PHE A 217 -15.26 2.31 -0.16
CA PHE A 217 -16.59 2.84 -0.41
C PHE A 217 -16.55 4.06 -1.33
N GLN A 218 -15.68 5.03 -1.03
CA GLN A 218 -15.48 6.23 -1.84
C GLN A 218 -14.97 5.93 -3.25
N SER A 219 -14.26 4.82 -3.42
CA SER A 219 -13.75 4.33 -4.70
C SER A 219 -14.74 3.43 -5.45
N GLY A 220 -15.93 3.17 -4.90
CA GLY A 220 -16.95 2.30 -5.51
C GLY A 220 -16.71 0.80 -5.38
N PHE A 221 -15.72 0.37 -4.58
CA PHE A 221 -15.43 -1.04 -4.32
C PHE A 221 -16.29 -1.56 -3.15
N TYR A 222 -17.61 -1.66 -3.37
CA TYR A 222 -18.56 -1.88 -2.28
C TYR A 222 -18.42 -3.25 -1.62
N SER A 223 -18.17 -4.33 -2.38
CA SER A 223 -17.90 -5.65 -1.78
C SER A 223 -16.69 -5.65 -0.83
N GLN A 224 -15.61 -4.95 -1.19
CA GLN A 224 -14.45 -4.75 -0.33
C GLN A 224 -14.79 -3.89 0.90
N ALA A 225 -15.56 -2.81 0.71
CA ALA A 225 -16.01 -1.94 1.78
C ALA A 225 -16.81 -2.73 2.83
N VAL A 226 -17.76 -3.58 2.39
CA VAL A 226 -18.52 -4.48 3.28
C VAL A 226 -17.60 -5.37 4.10
N ARG A 227 -16.60 -6.01 3.47
CA ARG A 227 -15.65 -6.87 4.19
C ARG A 227 -14.85 -6.09 5.23
N ALA A 228 -14.37 -4.90 4.89
CA ALA A 228 -13.61 -4.06 5.80
C ALA A 228 -14.46 -3.56 6.97
N PHE A 229 -15.64 -3.00 6.71
CA PHE A 229 -16.56 -2.56 7.78
C PHE A 229 -17.05 -3.71 8.66
N SER A 230 -17.25 -4.90 8.10
CA SER A 230 -17.62 -6.08 8.90
C SER A 230 -16.51 -6.47 9.87
N ARG A 231 -15.24 -6.44 9.43
CA ARG A 231 -14.09 -6.65 10.32
C ARG A 231 -13.98 -5.56 11.38
N ALA A 232 -14.24 -4.30 11.04
CA ALA A 232 -14.31 -3.21 12.03
C ALA A 232 -15.38 -3.52 13.10
N LEU A 233 -16.57 -3.95 12.67
CA LEU A 233 -17.68 -4.28 13.57
C LEU A 233 -17.41 -5.51 14.45
N GLU A 234 -16.65 -6.49 13.95
CA GLU A 234 -16.16 -7.63 14.75
C GLU A 234 -15.24 -7.18 15.90
N LYS A 235 -14.49 -6.09 15.70
CA LYS A 235 -13.55 -5.53 16.69
C LYS A 235 -14.22 -4.62 17.69
N ASN A 236 -15.26 -3.90 17.27
CA ASN A 236 -16.08 -3.06 18.14
C ASN A 236 -17.57 -3.33 17.89
N ALA A 237 -18.11 -4.33 18.59
CA ALA A 237 -19.49 -4.76 18.42
C ALA A 237 -20.47 -3.69 18.93
N GLY A 238 -21.46 -3.33 18.12
CA GLY A 238 -22.54 -2.41 18.52
C GLY A 238 -22.46 -1.01 17.91
N GLU A 239 -21.52 -0.76 17.00
CA GLU A 239 -21.43 0.52 16.31
C GLU A 239 -22.46 0.59 15.15
N GLU A 240 -23.59 1.26 15.40
CA GLU A 240 -24.67 1.43 14.42
C GLU A 240 -24.20 2.15 13.14
N THR A 241 -23.19 3.01 13.24
CA THR A 241 -22.53 3.66 12.09
C THR A 241 -21.91 2.62 11.14
N LEU A 242 -21.25 1.59 11.66
CA LEU A 242 -20.65 0.53 10.83
C LEU A 242 -21.74 -0.32 10.17
N LYS A 243 -22.80 -0.68 10.90
CA LYS A 243 -23.95 -1.40 10.31
C LYS A 243 -24.61 -0.59 9.20
N PHE A 244 -24.79 0.71 9.41
CA PHE A 244 -25.29 1.63 8.39
C PHE A 244 -24.41 1.60 7.12
N LYS A 245 -23.09 1.72 7.29
CA LYS A 245 -22.13 1.68 6.17
C LYS A 245 -22.13 0.33 5.45
N ILE A 246 -22.28 -0.78 6.18
CA ILE A 246 -22.41 -2.13 5.61
C ILE A 246 -23.67 -2.22 4.75
N TYR A 247 -24.84 -1.85 5.27
CA TYR A 247 -26.09 -1.93 4.52
C TYR A 247 -26.12 -0.98 3.32
N LEU A 248 -25.56 0.23 3.46
CA LEU A 248 -25.43 1.14 2.33
C LEU A 248 -24.54 0.53 1.23
N SER A 249 -23.39 -0.03 1.60
CA SER A 249 -22.46 -0.66 0.65
C SER A 249 -23.10 -1.88 -0.02
N GLN A 250 -23.80 -2.74 0.73
CA GLN A 250 -24.53 -3.88 0.17
C GLN A 250 -25.62 -3.44 -0.79
N GLY A 251 -26.40 -2.42 -0.45
CA GLY A 251 -27.44 -1.89 -1.32
C GLY A 251 -26.88 -1.37 -2.66
N LEU A 252 -25.73 -0.70 -2.63
CA LEU A 252 -25.06 -0.21 -3.84
C LEU A 252 -24.45 -1.35 -4.66
N GLU A 253 -23.79 -2.32 -4.02
CA GLU A 253 -23.26 -3.52 -4.69
C GLU A 253 -24.36 -4.27 -5.44
N GLN A 254 -25.50 -4.55 -4.77
CA GLN A 254 -26.62 -5.26 -5.39
C GLN A 254 -27.26 -4.45 -6.52
N PHE A 255 -27.33 -3.13 -6.38
CA PHE A 255 -27.83 -2.26 -7.45
C PHE A 255 -26.97 -2.36 -8.71
N TYR A 256 -25.64 -2.29 -8.58
CA TYR A 256 -24.73 -2.42 -9.73
C TYR A 256 -24.68 -3.85 -10.29
N ALA A 257 -24.97 -4.86 -9.48
CA ALA A 257 -25.16 -6.25 -9.91
C ALA A 257 -26.55 -6.53 -10.51
N PHE A 258 -27.43 -5.51 -10.60
CA PHE A 258 -28.81 -5.59 -11.09
C PHE A 258 -29.75 -6.49 -10.27
N ASN A 259 -29.41 -6.78 -9.00
CA ASN A 259 -30.27 -7.43 -8.03
C ASN A 259 -31.11 -6.39 -7.28
N LEU A 260 -32.10 -5.83 -7.98
CA LEU A 260 -32.78 -4.61 -7.56
C LEU A 260 -33.65 -4.78 -6.30
N ASP A 261 -34.22 -5.97 -6.07
CA ASP A 261 -35.02 -6.21 -4.88
C ASP A 261 -34.16 -6.21 -3.61
N GLU A 262 -33.05 -6.95 -3.65
CA GLU A 262 -32.04 -7.02 -2.60
C GLU A 262 -31.43 -5.64 -2.34
N ALA A 263 -31.13 -4.89 -3.39
CA ALA A 263 -30.65 -3.52 -3.28
C ALA A 263 -31.61 -2.67 -2.44
N LEU A 264 -32.91 -2.67 -2.79
CA LEU A 264 -33.93 -1.91 -2.05
C LEU A 264 -34.13 -2.42 -0.62
N ASN A 265 -34.02 -3.74 -0.39
CA ASN A 265 -34.13 -4.33 0.94
C ASN A 265 -32.96 -3.88 1.85
N PHE A 266 -31.72 -3.89 1.36
CA PHE A 266 -30.57 -3.37 2.11
C PHE A 266 -30.65 -1.86 2.33
N LEU A 267 -31.06 -1.08 1.33
CA LEU A 267 -31.23 0.36 1.51
C LEU A 267 -32.36 0.70 2.50
N ALA A 268 -33.41 -0.13 2.59
CA ALA A 268 -34.43 0.01 3.62
C ALA A 268 -33.89 -0.27 5.03
N GLN A 269 -33.03 -1.28 5.20
CA GLN A 269 -32.33 -1.55 6.47
C GLN A 269 -31.39 -0.39 6.83
N CYS A 270 -30.64 0.12 5.85
CA CYS A 270 -29.81 1.31 5.99
C CYS A 270 -30.61 2.52 6.52
N LEU A 271 -31.77 2.84 5.93
CA LEU A 271 -32.61 3.95 6.41
C LEU A 271 -33.21 3.71 7.80
N SER A 272 -33.42 2.46 8.22
CA SER A 272 -33.90 2.18 9.58
C SER A 272 -32.90 2.60 10.67
N LEU A 273 -31.62 2.70 10.32
CA LEU A 273 -30.54 3.14 11.20
C LEU A 273 -30.31 4.65 11.16
N SER A 274 -30.93 5.39 10.23
CA SER A 274 -30.70 6.83 10.06
C SER A 274 -30.93 7.68 11.33
N PRO A 275 -31.83 7.34 12.28
CA PRO A 275 -31.99 8.12 13.51
C PRO A 275 -30.82 7.98 14.49
N GLN A 276 -29.96 6.97 14.32
CA GLN A 276 -28.91 6.59 15.26
C GLN A 276 -27.50 6.96 14.75
N VAL A 277 -27.40 7.47 13.53
CA VAL A 277 -26.13 7.72 12.84
C VAL A 277 -26.13 9.09 12.18
N GLU A 278 -24.93 9.61 11.92
CA GLU A 278 -24.77 10.80 11.10
C GLU A 278 -25.12 10.49 9.63
N PHE A 279 -26.28 10.97 9.19
CA PHE A 279 -26.79 10.74 7.84
C PHE A 279 -26.37 11.86 6.88
N LEU A 280 -25.19 11.69 6.26
CA LEU A 280 -24.65 12.67 5.32
C LEU A 280 -25.47 12.83 4.03
N GLU A 281 -25.48 14.03 3.46
CA GLU A 281 -26.18 14.33 2.21
C GLU A 281 -25.65 13.54 1.01
N ILE A 282 -24.38 13.15 1.03
CA ILE A 282 -23.82 12.27 -0.01
C ILE A 282 -24.49 10.88 0.01
N HIS A 283 -24.76 10.32 1.19
CA HIS A 283 -25.49 9.05 1.32
C HIS A 283 -26.92 9.21 0.82
N ARG A 284 -27.59 10.33 1.18
CA ARG A 284 -28.92 10.67 0.68
C ARG A 284 -28.95 10.71 -0.85
N ALA A 285 -27.98 11.37 -1.47
CA ALA A 285 -27.90 11.51 -2.92
C ALA A 285 -27.72 10.14 -3.61
N MET A 286 -26.88 9.26 -3.05
CA MET A 286 -26.69 7.89 -3.58
C MET A 286 -28.00 7.09 -3.55
N ILE A 287 -28.68 7.04 -2.40
CA ILE A 287 -29.94 6.29 -2.25
C ILE A 287 -31.02 6.86 -3.17
N ARG A 288 -31.14 8.19 -3.24
CA ARG A 288 -32.09 8.86 -4.15
C ARG A 288 -31.84 8.48 -5.60
N LYS A 289 -30.58 8.45 -6.04
CA LYS A 289 -30.19 8.11 -7.41
C LYS A 289 -30.56 6.67 -7.76
N VAL A 290 -30.36 5.72 -6.84
CA VAL A 290 -30.80 4.32 -7.01
C VAL A 290 -32.31 4.26 -7.20
N CYS A 291 -33.09 4.88 -6.31
CA CYS A 291 -34.55 4.90 -6.41
C CYS A 291 -35.04 5.51 -7.74
N GLN A 292 -34.44 6.63 -8.14
CA GLN A 292 -34.78 7.31 -9.39
C GLN A 292 -34.48 6.44 -10.61
N LYS A 293 -33.32 5.80 -10.65
CA LYS A 293 -32.92 4.91 -11.76
C LYS A 293 -33.89 3.73 -11.92
N ILE A 294 -34.30 3.10 -10.82
CA ILE A 294 -35.29 2.02 -10.86
C ILE A 294 -36.64 2.51 -11.42
N GLN A 295 -37.07 3.71 -11.05
CA GLN A 295 -38.33 4.29 -11.55
C GLN A 295 -38.26 4.68 -13.04
N GLU A 296 -37.10 5.17 -13.51
CA GLU A 296 -36.87 5.55 -14.91
C GLU A 296 -36.82 4.33 -15.85
N GLU A 297 -36.11 3.28 -15.46
CA GLU A 297 -35.90 2.08 -16.29
C GLU A 297 -37.15 1.19 -16.38
N PHE A 298 -38.00 1.21 -15.34
CA PHE A 298 -39.23 0.42 -15.28
C PHE A 298 -40.46 1.33 -15.16
N PRO A 299 -40.78 2.14 -16.19
CA PRO A 299 -41.99 2.95 -16.16
C PRO A 299 -43.18 1.99 -16.04
N GLY A 300 -44.08 2.26 -15.08
CA GLY A 300 -45.19 1.39 -14.64
C GLY A 300 -46.29 1.08 -15.68
N ARG A 301 -45.92 0.74 -16.91
CA ARG A 301 -46.79 0.46 -18.06
C ARG A 301 -46.52 -0.88 -18.76
N ARG A 302 -45.56 -1.72 -18.31
CA ARG A 302 -45.40 -3.11 -18.80
C ARG A 302 -45.73 -4.15 -17.73
N LYS A 303 -46.51 -5.17 -18.14
CA LYS A 303 -47.36 -6.10 -17.37
C LYS A 303 -46.62 -7.22 -16.60
N ASP A 304 -45.51 -6.92 -15.92
CA ASP A 304 -44.92 -7.90 -14.98
C ASP A 304 -45.05 -7.38 -13.54
N ASP A 305 -45.70 -8.17 -12.68
CA ASP A 305 -46.05 -7.78 -11.31
C ASP A 305 -44.78 -7.44 -10.50
N GLN A 306 -43.66 -8.09 -10.82
CA GLN A 306 -42.36 -7.84 -10.18
C GLN A 306 -41.84 -6.41 -10.42
N HIS A 307 -41.97 -5.88 -11.63
CA HIS A 307 -41.51 -4.50 -11.93
C HIS A 307 -42.35 -3.46 -11.19
N ARG A 308 -43.66 -3.70 -11.07
CA ARG A 308 -44.56 -2.81 -10.33
C ARG A 308 -44.18 -2.76 -8.85
N ASP A 309 -43.82 -3.90 -8.26
CA ASP A 309 -43.41 -4.00 -6.88
C ASP A 309 -42.08 -3.29 -6.61
N LEU A 310 -41.09 -3.42 -7.51
CA LEU A 310 -39.82 -2.69 -7.43
C LEU A 310 -40.02 -1.16 -7.44
N VAL A 311 -40.82 -0.65 -8.38
CA VAL A 311 -41.14 0.79 -8.46
C VAL A 311 -41.85 1.27 -7.19
N ARG A 312 -42.78 0.47 -6.68
CA ARG A 312 -43.50 0.77 -5.43
C ARG A 312 -42.53 0.82 -4.24
N LYS A 313 -41.65 -0.16 -4.08
CA LYS A 313 -40.61 -0.19 -3.03
C LYS A 313 -39.69 1.03 -3.13
N ALA A 314 -39.21 1.36 -4.33
CA ALA A 314 -38.37 2.53 -4.57
C ALA A 314 -39.08 3.85 -4.21
N THR A 315 -40.36 3.99 -4.55
CA THR A 315 -41.17 5.17 -4.18
C THR A 315 -41.35 5.27 -2.67
N THR A 316 -41.65 4.17 -1.99
CA THR A 316 -41.76 4.14 -0.52
C THR A 316 -40.43 4.52 0.14
N LEU A 317 -39.31 4.01 -0.36
CA LEU A 317 -37.99 4.32 0.17
C LEU A 317 -37.65 5.81 -0.03
N GLN A 318 -38.00 6.38 -1.17
CA GLN A 318 -37.81 7.80 -1.46
C GLN A 318 -38.63 8.72 -0.54
N LYS A 319 -39.86 8.31 -0.17
CA LYS A 319 -40.67 9.03 0.83
C LYS A 319 -40.00 9.01 2.21
N LYS A 320 -39.58 7.83 2.68
CA LYS A 320 -38.82 7.70 3.94
C LYS A 320 -37.55 8.57 3.93
N LEU A 321 -36.86 8.62 2.79
CA LEU A 321 -35.68 9.46 2.62
C LEU A 321 -35.97 10.97 2.73
N GLN A 322 -37.19 11.42 2.41
CA GLN A 322 -37.59 12.83 2.57
C GLN A 322 -37.95 13.19 4.02
N GLU A 323 -38.34 12.21 4.81
CA GLU A 323 -38.69 12.38 6.23
C GLU A 323 -37.44 12.54 7.12
N ILE A 324 -36.27 12.08 6.65
CA ILE A 324 -35.00 12.23 7.37
C ILE A 324 -34.54 13.70 7.25
N PRO A 325 -34.35 14.43 8.36
CA PRO A 325 -33.88 15.81 8.33
C PRO A 325 -32.57 15.95 7.54
N PRO A 326 -32.34 17.06 6.81
CA PRO A 326 -31.05 17.32 6.20
C PRO A 326 -29.97 17.35 7.29
N ALA A 327 -28.77 16.87 6.96
CA ALA A 327 -27.62 17.07 7.84
C ALA A 327 -27.45 18.58 8.07
N ALA A 328 -27.12 18.98 9.31
CA ALA A 328 -26.80 20.38 9.58
C ALA A 328 -25.70 20.83 8.61
N PRO A 329 -25.79 22.02 7.98
CA PRO A 329 -24.70 22.50 7.14
C PRO A 329 -23.45 22.54 8.01
N ASP A 330 -22.41 21.83 7.58
CA ASP A 330 -21.12 21.75 8.26
C ASP A 330 -20.69 23.15 8.70
N LEU A 331 -20.68 23.41 10.01
CA LEU A 331 -19.74 24.38 10.56
C LEU A 331 -18.37 23.77 10.28
N CYS A 332 -17.76 24.20 9.17
CA CYS A 332 -16.43 23.82 8.72
C CYS A 332 -15.53 23.48 9.91
N ARG A 333 -15.15 22.20 10.04
CA ARG A 333 -14.07 21.81 10.93
C ARG A 333 -12.80 22.53 10.44
N ALA A 334 -12.30 23.42 11.29
CA ALA A 334 -11.04 24.14 11.13
C ALA A 334 -9.83 23.23 11.35
#